data_AF-A0A8H7LZQ3-F1
#
_entry.id   AF-A0A8H7LZQ3-F1
#
_cell.length_a   1.000
_cell.length_b   1.000
_cell.length_c   1.000
_cell.angle_alpha   90.00
_cell.angle_beta   90.00
_cell.angle_gamma   90.00
#
_symmetry.space_group_name_H-M   'P 1'
#
loop_
_entity.id
_entity.type
_entity.pdbx_description
1 polymer ?
#
loop_
_entity_poly.entity_id
_entity_poly.type
_entity_poly.pdbx_seq_one_letter_code
_entity_poly.pdbx_strand_id
1 'polypeptide(L)'
;MSAMAVHSSKAAAKASAIKSLNTLGQFEDNGRPMKEAEYRRKFKYLTTDCTDEVKAELWYMNLAYKGPAFYWYHKLIETEQGKELARKWLTLEPKVEKRWNTPAIDLKPFKKRTRNKWEARTFDIDPMLKGLQNPALGTKLHLEWATYHKALGLRVKTGNAERVANTLCILPAYIINLLPDTDQYNEDFDQLMTDLGNLSSSRLLHAYKTWVAVKAMRKLAVKNPQIP
;
A
#
# COMPACT_ATOMS: atom_id res chain seq x y z
N MET A 1 29.50 -16.05 18.92
CA MET A 1 28.03 -16.24 18.86
C MET A 1 27.52 -15.61 17.57
N SER A 2 26.95 -16.43 16.69
CA SER A 2 26.77 -16.14 15.26
C SER A 2 25.58 -15.20 15.00
N ALA A 3 25.71 -14.29 14.03
CA ALA A 3 24.66 -13.35 13.60
C ALA A 3 23.31 -14.04 13.32
N MET A 4 23.32 -15.32 12.91
CA MET A 4 22.11 -16.12 12.72
C MET A 4 21.27 -16.30 14.00
N ALA A 5 21.90 -16.45 15.17
CA ALA A 5 21.17 -16.60 16.44
C ALA A 5 20.49 -15.30 16.87
N VAL A 6 21.12 -14.15 16.59
CA VAL A 6 20.58 -12.81 16.88
C VAL A 6 19.42 -12.45 15.95
N HIS A 7 19.47 -12.87 14.68
CA HIS A 7 18.35 -12.72 13.75
C HIS A 7 17.16 -13.61 14.13
N SER A 8 17.43 -14.83 14.60
CA SER A 8 16.39 -15.76 15.07
C SER A 8 15.63 -15.22 16.28
N SER A 9 16.31 -14.64 17.28
CA SER A 9 15.64 -14.10 18.47
C SER A 9 14.81 -12.84 18.17
N LYS A 10 15.28 -11.95 17.29
CA LYS A 10 14.53 -10.75 16.86
C LYS A 10 13.26 -11.11 16.11
N ALA A 11 13.31 -12.12 15.22
CA ALA A 11 12.14 -12.60 14.51
C ALA A 11 11.11 -13.24 15.45
N ALA A 12 11.58 -14.02 16.44
CA ALA A 12 10.72 -14.61 17.45
C ALA A 12 10.02 -13.56 18.34
N ALA A 13 10.75 -12.52 18.76
CA ALA A 13 10.18 -11.40 19.53
C ALA A 13 9.08 -10.68 18.75
N LYS A 14 9.32 -10.36 17.46
CA LYS A 14 8.32 -9.75 16.58
C LYS A 14 7.07 -10.63 16.43
N ALA A 15 7.25 -11.93 16.19
CA ALA A 15 6.13 -12.86 16.03
C ALA A 15 5.28 -12.99 17.31
N SER A 16 5.94 -13.06 18.48
CA SER A 16 5.26 -13.09 19.78
C SER A 16 4.46 -11.81 20.04
N ALA A 17 5.04 -10.65 19.74
CA ALA A 17 4.37 -9.37 19.86
C ALA A 17 3.14 -9.27 18.93
N ILE A 18 3.26 -9.69 17.67
CA ILE A 18 2.14 -9.73 16.72
C ILE A 18 0.98 -10.58 17.27
N LYS A 19 1.26 -11.78 17.77
CA LYS A 19 0.24 -12.66 18.34
C LYS A 19 -0.49 -12.00 19.52
N SER A 20 0.26 -11.36 20.39
CA SER A 20 -0.28 -10.69 21.57
C SER A 20 -1.10 -9.44 21.21
N LEU A 21 -0.63 -8.65 20.25
CA LEU A 21 -1.32 -7.45 19.75
C LEU A 21 -2.62 -7.81 19.00
N ASN A 22 -2.62 -8.88 18.21
CA ASN A 22 -3.85 -9.38 17.58
C ASN A 22 -4.91 -9.77 18.63
N THR A 23 -4.47 -10.31 19.77
CA THR A 23 -5.37 -10.64 20.89
C THR A 23 -5.90 -9.37 21.56
N LEU A 24 -5.06 -8.35 21.71
CA LEU A 24 -5.43 -7.04 22.24
C LEU A 24 -6.51 -6.34 21.39
N GLY A 25 -6.41 -6.48 20.07
CA GLY A 25 -7.26 -5.78 19.09
C GLY A 25 -6.60 -4.50 18.58
N GLN A 26 -7.27 -3.79 17.67
CA GLN A 26 -6.72 -2.56 17.11
C GLN A 26 -6.95 -1.36 18.03
N PHE A 27 -6.05 -0.39 17.96
CA PHE A 27 -6.16 0.88 18.67
C PHE A 27 -7.25 1.76 18.06
N GLU A 28 -8.14 2.29 18.90
CA GLU A 28 -9.39 2.98 18.49
C GLU A 28 -10.37 2.08 17.71
N ASP A 29 -10.34 0.78 17.97
CA ASP A 29 -11.40 -0.12 17.52
C ASP A 29 -12.69 0.14 18.32
N ASN A 30 -13.70 0.73 17.66
CA ASN A 30 -15.00 1.01 18.26
C ASN A 30 -15.74 -0.25 18.73
N GLY A 31 -15.29 -1.46 18.33
CA GLY A 31 -15.83 -2.74 18.79
C GLY A 31 -15.30 -3.22 20.14
N ARG A 32 -14.28 -2.58 20.72
CA ARG A 32 -13.71 -2.94 22.03
C ARG A 32 -13.46 -1.69 22.87
N PRO A 33 -14.25 -1.42 23.92
CA PRO A 33 -14.09 -0.23 24.74
C PRO A 33 -12.88 -0.37 25.68
N MET A 34 -11.67 -0.21 25.13
CA MET A 34 -10.44 -0.02 25.91
C MET A 34 -10.13 1.47 26.01
N LYS A 35 -9.77 1.94 27.20
CA LYS A 35 -9.28 3.32 27.34
C LYS A 35 -7.98 3.47 26.55
N GLU A 36 -7.90 4.56 25.82
CA GLU A 36 -6.79 4.93 24.94
C GLU A 36 -5.42 4.82 25.64
N ALA A 37 -5.29 5.38 26.86
CA ALA A 37 -4.07 5.26 27.69
C ALA A 37 -3.75 3.83 28.15
N GLU A 38 -4.76 3.00 28.40
CA GLU A 38 -4.57 1.60 28.76
C GLU A 38 -3.99 0.82 27.58
N TYR A 39 -4.48 1.07 26.37
CA TYR A 39 -3.97 0.45 25.16
C TYR A 39 -2.50 0.79 24.96
N ARG A 40 -2.11 2.07 25.04
CA ARG A 40 -0.70 2.49 24.90
C ARG A 40 0.20 1.79 25.92
N ARG A 41 -0.25 1.65 27.18
CA ARG A 41 0.51 0.95 28.22
C ARG A 41 0.69 -0.53 27.86
N LYS A 42 -0.38 -1.22 27.43
CA LYS A 42 -0.30 -2.63 27.02
C LYS A 42 0.58 -2.80 25.79
N PHE A 43 0.48 -1.92 24.80
CA PHE A 43 1.35 -1.93 23.61
C PHE A 43 2.84 -1.88 23.99
N LYS A 44 3.23 -0.94 24.88
CA LYS A 44 4.62 -0.83 25.35
C LYS A 44 5.09 -2.12 26.03
N TYR A 45 4.24 -2.69 26.89
CA TYR A 45 4.55 -3.95 27.57
C TYR A 45 4.72 -5.13 26.59
N LEU A 46 3.77 -5.33 25.68
CA LEU A 46 3.75 -6.44 24.72
C LEU A 46 4.88 -6.37 23.68
N THR A 47 5.45 -5.19 23.48
CA THR A 47 6.53 -4.99 22.52
C THR A 47 7.89 -4.81 23.18
N THR A 48 8.02 -4.96 24.50
CA THR A 48 9.25 -4.67 25.27
C THR A 48 10.52 -5.22 24.63
N ASP A 49 10.49 -6.49 24.21
CA ASP A 49 11.63 -7.22 23.63
C ASP A 49 11.88 -6.94 22.14
N CYS A 50 11.03 -6.14 21.49
CA CYS A 50 11.20 -5.74 20.10
C CYS A 50 12.23 -4.60 19.97
N THR A 51 12.89 -4.53 18.81
CA THR A 51 13.72 -3.36 18.48
C THR A 51 12.86 -2.12 18.30
N ASP A 52 13.49 -0.96 18.38
CA ASP A 52 12.81 0.34 18.28
C ASP A 52 12.08 0.53 16.93
N GLU A 53 12.67 0.02 15.84
CA GLU A 53 12.06 0.03 14.51
C GLU A 53 10.86 -0.91 14.41
N VAL A 54 10.97 -2.12 15.00
CA VAL A 54 9.87 -3.10 15.03
C VAL A 54 8.71 -2.56 15.85
N LYS A 55 8.96 -1.88 16.97
CA LYS A 55 7.91 -1.20 17.75
C LYS A 55 7.16 -0.16 16.91
N ALA A 56 7.88 0.68 16.18
CA ALA A 56 7.26 1.69 15.32
C ALA A 56 6.41 1.06 14.20
N GLU A 57 6.92 0.00 13.56
CA GLU A 57 6.17 -0.77 12.57
C GLU A 57 4.89 -1.36 13.16
N LEU A 58 4.99 -2.03 14.31
CA LEU A 58 3.87 -2.68 14.98
C LEU A 58 2.81 -1.67 15.43
N TRP A 59 3.20 -0.46 15.83
CA TRP A 59 2.25 0.60 16.15
C TRP A 59 1.38 0.94 14.95
N TYR A 60 1.99 1.21 13.79
CA TYR A 60 1.27 1.49 12.56
C TYR A 60 0.33 0.36 12.15
N MET A 61 0.80 -0.89 12.23
CA MET A 61 -0.01 -2.07 11.87
C MET A 61 -1.24 -2.26 12.76
N ASN A 62 -1.24 -1.70 13.97
CA ASN A 62 -2.32 -1.86 14.95
C ASN A 62 -3.28 -0.66 15.03
N LEU A 63 -3.14 0.34 14.17
CA LEU A 63 -4.11 1.45 14.12
C LEU A 63 -5.42 0.98 13.46
N ALA A 64 -6.55 1.24 14.11
CA ALA A 64 -7.85 0.97 13.50
C ALA A 64 -7.99 1.76 12.20
N TYR A 65 -8.32 1.04 11.13
CA TYR A 65 -8.47 1.64 9.82
C TYR A 65 -9.62 2.66 9.82
N LYS A 66 -9.37 3.86 9.27
CA LYS A 66 -10.27 5.03 9.34
C LYS A 66 -10.49 5.59 10.76
N GLY A 67 -9.72 5.14 11.75
CA GLY A 67 -9.67 5.74 13.09
C GLY A 67 -8.94 7.10 13.11
N PRO A 68 -9.24 7.98 14.08
CA PRO A 68 -8.52 9.24 14.29
C PRO A 68 -6.98 9.13 14.34
N ALA A 69 -6.45 8.06 14.93
CA ALA A 69 -5.03 7.76 15.05
C ALA A 69 -4.40 7.38 13.71
N PHE A 70 -5.11 6.59 12.91
CA PHE A 70 -4.70 6.21 11.56
C PHE A 70 -4.50 7.45 10.69
N TYR A 71 -5.48 8.38 10.69
CA TYR A 71 -5.37 9.62 9.93
C TYR A 71 -4.25 10.53 10.43
N TRP A 72 -4.06 10.58 11.75
CA TRP A 72 -2.96 11.34 12.32
C TRP A 72 -1.60 10.82 11.90
N TYR A 73 -1.39 9.52 12.03
CA TYR A 73 -0.13 8.90 11.66
C TYR A 73 0.18 9.16 10.18
N HIS A 74 -0.83 9.04 9.31
CA HIS A 74 -0.66 9.35 7.90
C HIS A 74 -0.30 10.82 7.63
N LYS A 75 -0.84 11.77 8.40
CA LYS A 75 -0.45 13.19 8.31
C LYS A 75 0.97 13.43 8.83
N LEU A 76 1.40 12.71 9.87
CA LEU A 76 2.76 12.81 10.39
C LEU A 76 3.77 12.46 9.29
N ILE A 77 3.60 11.31 8.64
CA ILE A 77 4.56 10.79 7.65
C ILE A 77 4.46 11.45 6.26
N GLU A 78 3.73 12.55 6.12
CA GLU A 78 3.67 13.31 4.86
C GLU A 78 4.94 14.08 4.58
N THR A 79 5.71 14.41 5.62
CA THR A 79 7.00 15.10 5.50
C THR A 79 8.14 14.10 5.69
N GLU A 80 9.30 14.36 5.08
CA GLU A 80 10.51 13.55 5.32
C GLU A 80 10.89 13.52 6.80
N GLN A 81 10.81 14.67 7.48
CA GLN A 81 11.01 14.74 8.93
C GLN A 81 10.04 13.82 9.69
N GLY A 82 8.77 13.78 9.28
CA GLY A 82 7.77 12.93 9.89
C GLY A 82 8.00 11.44 9.64
N LYS A 83 8.48 11.07 8.45
CA LYS A 83 8.92 9.69 8.15
C LYS A 83 10.09 9.28 9.02
N GLU A 84 11.09 10.15 9.19
CA GLU A 84 12.23 9.86 10.06
C GLU A 84 11.81 9.74 11.53
N LEU A 85 10.90 10.60 12.00
CA LEU A 85 10.32 10.47 13.34
C LEU A 85 9.54 9.17 13.54
N ALA A 86 8.84 8.70 12.50
CA ALA A 86 8.03 7.49 12.54
C ALA A 86 8.84 6.20 12.33
N ARG A 87 10.13 6.29 12.01
CA ARG A 87 11.00 5.13 11.76
C ARG A 87 11.36 4.37 13.04
N LYS A 88 11.33 5.06 14.16
CA LYS A 88 11.85 4.62 15.46
C LYS A 88 10.85 4.94 16.56
N TRP A 89 10.56 3.97 17.42
CA TRP A 89 9.58 4.14 18.47
C TRP A 89 9.98 5.23 19.46
N LEU A 90 11.26 5.34 19.80
CA LEU A 90 11.80 6.39 20.66
C LEU A 90 11.45 7.81 20.19
N THR A 91 11.41 8.04 18.87
CA THR A 91 11.05 9.34 18.28
C THR A 91 9.56 9.48 17.97
N LEU A 92 8.87 8.37 17.75
CA LEU A 92 7.44 8.34 17.46
C LEU A 92 6.58 8.47 18.73
N GLU A 93 6.97 7.82 19.82
CA GLU A 93 6.22 7.76 21.07
C GLU A 93 5.88 9.16 21.62
N PRO A 94 6.80 10.14 21.72
CA PRO A 94 6.46 11.48 22.18
C PRO A 94 5.41 12.17 21.29
N LYS A 95 5.37 11.83 19.98
CA LYS A 95 4.38 12.37 19.05
C LYS A 95 3.01 11.72 19.27
N VAL A 96 2.98 10.42 19.51
CA VAL A 96 1.77 9.68 19.89
C VAL A 96 1.18 10.24 21.19
N GLU A 97 2.02 10.42 22.22
CA GLU A 97 1.56 10.99 23.51
C GLU A 97 1.04 12.43 23.35
N LYS A 98 1.73 13.25 22.54
CA LYS A 98 1.27 14.62 22.27
C LYS A 98 -0.06 14.66 21.52
N ARG A 99 -0.32 13.70 20.63
CA ARG A 99 -1.51 13.69 19.77
C ARG A 99 -2.82 13.69 20.56
N TRP A 100 -2.86 13.10 21.75
CA TRP A 100 -4.10 13.04 22.54
C TRP A 100 -4.43 14.31 23.32
N ASN A 101 -3.51 15.26 23.31
CA ASN A 101 -3.72 16.61 23.80
C ASN A 101 -3.92 17.62 22.65
N THR A 102 -4.06 17.15 21.39
CA THR A 102 -4.26 18.02 20.22
C THR A 102 -5.65 17.86 19.62
N PRO A 103 -6.23 18.93 19.03
CA PRO A 103 -7.51 18.87 18.33
C PRO A 103 -7.56 17.78 17.24
N ALA A 104 -8.77 17.37 16.91
CA ALA A 104 -9.01 16.47 15.78
C ALA A 104 -8.45 17.03 14.48
N ILE A 105 -8.02 16.13 13.59
CA ILE A 105 -7.35 16.50 12.34
C ILE A 105 -8.39 16.76 11.27
N ASP A 106 -8.20 17.83 10.50
CA ASP A 106 -8.96 18.03 9.27
C ASP A 106 -8.64 16.91 8.27
N LEU A 107 -9.64 16.08 7.99
CA LEU A 107 -9.55 14.94 7.09
C LEU A 107 -9.74 15.32 5.61
N LYS A 108 -10.20 16.54 5.31
CA LYS A 108 -10.46 16.98 3.92
C LYS A 108 -9.20 16.86 3.05
N PRO A 109 -8.01 17.34 3.46
CA PRO A 109 -6.80 17.22 2.65
C PRO A 109 -6.38 15.77 2.44
N PHE A 110 -6.51 14.92 3.47
CA PHE A 110 -6.19 13.49 3.37
C PHE A 110 -7.10 12.77 2.37
N LYS A 111 -8.42 13.01 2.45
CA LYS A 111 -9.41 12.43 1.54
C LYS A 111 -9.14 12.87 0.09
N LYS A 112 -8.88 14.16 -0.12
CA LYS A 112 -8.53 14.70 -1.44
C LYS A 112 -7.25 14.06 -2.00
N ARG A 113 -6.18 13.99 -1.22
CA ARG A 113 -4.92 13.35 -1.65
C ARG A 113 -5.07 11.88 -1.95
N THR A 114 -5.82 11.14 -1.12
CA THR A 114 -6.05 9.71 -1.31
C THR A 114 -6.81 9.47 -2.62
N ARG A 115 -7.86 10.25 -2.88
CA ARG A 115 -8.59 10.22 -4.15
C ARG A 115 -7.67 10.54 -5.32
N ASN A 116 -6.91 11.64 -5.26
CA ASN A 116 -5.99 12.02 -6.34
C ASN A 116 -4.93 10.94 -6.62
N LYS A 117 -4.39 10.29 -5.58
CA LYS A 117 -3.42 9.19 -5.74
C LYS A 117 -4.05 7.94 -6.34
N TRP A 118 -5.29 7.66 -5.96
CA TRP A 118 -6.05 6.53 -6.48
C TRP A 118 -6.38 6.73 -7.96
N GLU A 119 -6.82 7.92 -8.35
CA GLU A 119 -7.17 8.27 -9.73
C GLU A 119 -5.94 8.51 -10.63
N ALA A 120 -4.73 8.45 -10.07
CA ALA A 120 -3.52 8.69 -10.82
C ALA A 120 -3.12 7.47 -11.67
N ARG A 121 -2.78 7.72 -12.94
CA ARG A 121 -2.27 6.71 -13.89
C ARG A 121 -0.83 6.29 -13.54
N THR A 122 -0.70 5.47 -12.51
CA THR A 122 0.59 5.07 -11.93
C THR A 122 1.01 3.64 -12.27
N PHE A 123 0.14 2.86 -12.93
CA PHE A 123 0.53 1.57 -13.48
C PHE A 123 1.34 1.78 -14.75
N ASP A 124 2.66 1.83 -14.60
CA ASP A 124 3.62 2.02 -15.70
C ASP A 124 4.70 0.94 -15.66
N ILE A 125 4.93 0.30 -16.80
CA ILE A 125 5.91 -0.78 -16.95
C ILE A 125 7.33 -0.21 -17.07
N ASP A 126 7.52 0.99 -17.64
CA ASP A 126 8.84 1.60 -17.84
C ASP A 126 9.71 1.63 -16.56
N PRO A 127 9.23 2.19 -15.44
CA PRO A 127 10.00 2.19 -14.19
C PRO A 127 10.12 0.78 -13.57
N MET A 128 9.24 -0.15 -13.94
CA MET A 128 9.22 -1.53 -13.43
C MET A 128 10.12 -2.49 -14.23
N LEU A 129 10.63 -2.10 -15.41
CA LEU A 129 11.31 -2.99 -16.36
C LEU A 129 12.42 -3.82 -15.73
N LYS A 130 13.35 -3.18 -14.99
CA LYS A 130 14.47 -3.87 -14.33
C LYS A 130 13.99 -4.91 -13.32
N GLY A 131 12.93 -4.59 -12.57
CA GLY A 131 12.35 -5.50 -11.58
C GLY A 131 11.59 -6.66 -12.23
N LEU A 132 10.82 -6.39 -13.27
CA LEU A 132 10.06 -7.42 -14.00
C LEU A 132 10.97 -8.41 -14.75
N GLN A 133 12.15 -7.97 -15.19
CA GLN A 133 13.15 -8.80 -15.85
C GLN A 133 13.99 -9.64 -14.87
N ASN A 134 13.97 -9.31 -13.57
CA ASN A 134 14.77 -9.99 -12.57
C ASN A 134 13.94 -11.10 -11.88
N PRO A 135 14.12 -12.38 -12.23
CA PRO A 135 13.39 -13.47 -11.58
C PRO A 135 13.79 -13.67 -10.12
N ALA A 136 14.94 -13.13 -9.68
CA ALA A 136 15.39 -13.19 -8.30
C ALA A 136 14.80 -12.08 -7.41
N LEU A 137 14.03 -11.14 -7.98
CA LEU A 137 13.28 -10.18 -7.17
C LEU A 137 12.19 -10.94 -6.41
N GLY A 138 12.33 -11.03 -5.09
CA GLY A 138 11.37 -11.73 -4.22
C GLY A 138 9.99 -11.08 -4.17
N THR A 139 9.78 -9.95 -4.84
CA THR A 139 8.49 -9.25 -4.93
C THR A 139 8.13 -8.90 -6.37
N LYS A 140 6.84 -9.00 -6.68
CA LYS A 140 6.27 -8.63 -7.98
C LYS A 140 5.82 -7.16 -7.91
N LEU A 141 6.49 -6.26 -8.64
CA LEU A 141 6.19 -4.82 -8.60
C LEU A 141 4.73 -4.48 -8.96
N HIS A 142 4.12 -5.22 -9.90
CA HIS A 142 2.71 -5.04 -10.26
C HIS A 142 1.75 -5.53 -9.15
N LEU A 143 2.13 -6.55 -8.38
CA LEU A 143 1.38 -7.00 -7.21
C LEU A 143 1.45 -5.98 -6.07
N GLU A 144 2.63 -5.38 -5.85
CA GLU A 144 2.79 -4.27 -4.90
C GLU A 144 1.90 -3.09 -5.30
N TRP A 145 1.90 -2.73 -6.59
CA TRP A 145 1.01 -1.71 -7.12
C TRP A 145 -0.46 -2.06 -6.89
N ALA A 146 -0.90 -3.27 -7.23
CA ALA A 146 -2.30 -3.70 -7.10
C ALA A 146 -2.75 -3.67 -5.63
N THR A 147 -1.89 -4.13 -4.73
CA THR A 147 -2.13 -4.09 -3.27
C THR A 147 -2.26 -2.66 -2.77
N TYR A 148 -1.35 -1.77 -3.20
CA TYR A 148 -1.38 -0.36 -2.83
C TYR A 148 -2.62 0.36 -3.39
N HIS A 149 -2.93 0.15 -4.67
CA HIS A 149 -4.09 0.73 -5.35
C HIS A 149 -5.41 0.26 -4.73
N LYS A 150 -5.53 -1.03 -4.41
CA LYS A 150 -6.65 -1.59 -3.63
C LYS A 150 -6.84 -0.87 -2.31
N ALA A 151 -5.74 -0.71 -1.55
CA ALA A 151 -5.79 -0.02 -0.27
C ALA A 151 -6.23 1.46 -0.40
N LEU A 152 -5.84 2.15 -1.48
CA LEU A 152 -6.33 3.50 -1.79
C LEU A 152 -7.82 3.50 -2.13
N GLY A 153 -8.27 2.60 -3.01
CA GLY A 153 -9.69 2.51 -3.42
C GLY A 153 -10.64 2.24 -2.24
N LEU A 154 -10.25 1.39 -1.29
CA LEU A 154 -11.03 1.13 -0.07
C LEU A 154 -11.11 2.35 0.87
N ARG A 155 -10.13 3.27 0.79
CA ARG A 155 -10.09 4.53 1.57
C ARG A 155 -11.01 5.59 0.98
N VAL A 156 -11.29 5.53 -0.32
CA VAL A 156 -12.26 6.42 -0.97
C VAL A 156 -13.68 5.93 -0.66
N LYS A 157 -14.55 6.83 -0.19
CA LYS A 157 -15.96 6.55 0.14
C LYS A 157 -16.78 6.48 -1.17
N THR A 158 -16.57 5.42 -1.93
CA THR A 158 -17.31 5.09 -3.15
C THR A 158 -17.78 3.62 -3.14
N GLY A 159 -18.69 3.25 -4.04
CA GLY A 159 -19.13 1.88 -4.29
C GLY A 159 -18.13 1.12 -5.17
N ASN A 160 -18.25 -0.21 -5.23
CA ASN A 160 -17.29 -1.01 -6.00
C ASN A 160 -17.41 -0.80 -7.51
N ALA A 161 -18.59 -0.49 -8.04
CA ALA A 161 -18.79 -0.13 -9.45
C ALA A 161 -17.85 1.00 -9.89
N GLU A 162 -17.83 2.12 -9.16
CA GLU A 162 -16.93 3.24 -9.42
C GLU A 162 -15.47 2.81 -9.25
N ARG A 163 -15.17 1.91 -8.31
CA ARG A 163 -13.79 1.42 -8.13
C ARG A 163 -13.27 0.62 -9.31
N VAL A 164 -14.09 -0.28 -9.85
CA VAL A 164 -13.80 -1.05 -11.05
C VAL A 164 -13.65 -0.11 -12.24
N ALA A 165 -14.64 0.74 -12.50
CA ALA A 165 -14.63 1.65 -13.64
C ALA A 165 -13.43 2.61 -13.61
N ASN A 166 -13.14 3.21 -12.45
CA ASN A 166 -12.00 4.11 -12.29
C ASN A 166 -10.67 3.39 -12.54
N THR A 167 -10.50 2.21 -11.93
CA THR A 167 -9.29 1.41 -12.10
C THR A 167 -9.06 1.05 -13.57
N LEU A 168 -10.09 0.55 -14.26
CA LEU A 168 -9.99 0.22 -15.68
C LEU A 168 -9.65 1.47 -16.52
N CYS A 169 -10.19 2.64 -16.18
CA CYS A 169 -9.92 3.89 -16.89
C CYS A 169 -8.47 4.41 -16.75
N ILE A 170 -7.79 4.08 -15.65
CA ILE A 170 -6.41 4.53 -15.41
C ILE A 170 -5.35 3.53 -15.90
N LEU A 171 -5.74 2.30 -16.21
CA LEU A 171 -4.83 1.28 -16.73
C LEU A 171 -4.47 1.55 -18.20
N PRO A 172 -3.24 1.25 -18.63
CA PRO A 172 -2.91 1.22 -20.04
C PRO A 172 -3.74 0.17 -20.78
N ALA A 173 -4.19 0.49 -22.00
CA ALA A 173 -5.01 -0.45 -22.80
C ALA A 173 -4.35 -1.82 -23.02
N TYR A 174 -3.02 -1.87 -23.15
CA TYR A 174 -2.29 -3.14 -23.31
C TYR A 174 -2.28 -4.00 -22.03
N ILE A 175 -2.54 -3.41 -20.85
CA ILE A 175 -2.77 -4.13 -19.59
C ILE A 175 -4.20 -4.63 -19.51
N ILE A 176 -5.17 -3.80 -19.91
CA ILE A 176 -6.59 -4.18 -19.97
C ILE A 176 -6.76 -5.43 -20.84
N ASN A 177 -6.09 -5.50 -21.99
CA ASN A 177 -6.12 -6.66 -22.89
C ASN A 177 -5.53 -7.96 -22.29
N LEU A 178 -4.87 -7.91 -21.14
CA LEU A 178 -4.36 -9.10 -20.44
C LEU A 178 -5.34 -9.64 -19.40
N LEU A 179 -6.35 -8.85 -19.04
CA LEU A 179 -7.38 -9.21 -18.09
C LEU A 179 -8.51 -9.99 -18.80
N PRO A 180 -9.31 -10.77 -18.06
CA PRO A 180 -10.64 -11.18 -18.50
C PRO A 180 -11.46 -10.01 -19.04
N ASP A 181 -12.48 -10.29 -19.84
CA ASP A 181 -13.35 -9.26 -20.40
C ASP A 181 -13.84 -8.34 -19.29
N THR A 182 -13.72 -7.02 -19.48
CA THR A 182 -13.97 -6.04 -18.42
C THR A 182 -15.37 -6.12 -17.83
N ASP A 183 -16.34 -6.58 -18.63
CA ASP A 183 -17.72 -6.79 -18.24
C ASP A 183 -17.89 -7.94 -17.26
N GLN A 184 -16.91 -8.86 -17.16
CA GLN A 184 -16.93 -9.96 -16.20
C GLN A 184 -16.69 -9.50 -14.77
N TYR A 185 -16.11 -8.31 -14.57
CA TYR A 185 -15.84 -7.82 -13.22
C TYR A 185 -17.11 -7.43 -12.46
N ASN A 186 -18.21 -6.99 -13.09
CA ASN A 186 -19.51 -6.78 -12.43
C ASN A 186 -19.45 -6.18 -11.00
N GLU A 187 -18.71 -5.07 -10.83
CA GLU A 187 -18.48 -4.43 -9.52
C GLU A 187 -17.62 -5.22 -8.51
N ASP A 188 -16.95 -6.28 -8.93
CA ASP A 188 -15.98 -7.03 -8.12
C ASP A 188 -14.59 -6.39 -8.19
N PHE A 189 -14.42 -5.37 -7.36
CA PHE A 189 -13.14 -4.69 -7.21
C PHE A 189 -12.06 -5.62 -6.65
N ASP A 190 -12.42 -6.61 -5.84
CA ASP A 190 -11.45 -7.53 -5.23
C ASP A 190 -10.88 -8.50 -6.26
N GLN A 191 -11.73 -9.02 -7.15
CA GLN A 191 -11.31 -9.86 -8.25
C GLN A 191 -10.43 -9.10 -9.25
N LEU A 192 -10.79 -7.86 -9.61
CA LEU A 192 -9.95 -7.02 -10.49
C LEU A 192 -8.54 -6.83 -9.93
N MET A 193 -8.43 -6.52 -8.63
CA MET A 193 -7.12 -6.34 -7.99
C MET A 193 -6.33 -7.66 -7.92
N THR A 194 -7.03 -8.77 -7.71
CA THR A 194 -6.44 -10.12 -7.68
C THR A 194 -5.87 -10.50 -9.04
N ASP A 195 -6.63 -10.28 -10.12
CA ASP A 195 -6.19 -10.58 -11.48
C ASP A 195 -4.99 -9.74 -11.89
N LEU A 196 -5.01 -8.43 -11.60
CA LEU A 196 -3.88 -7.53 -11.82
C LEU A 196 -2.62 -7.98 -11.08
N GLY A 197 -2.77 -8.43 -9.83
CA GLY A 197 -1.67 -8.96 -9.01
C GLY A 197 -1.14 -10.31 -9.51
N ASN A 198 -1.98 -11.09 -10.18
CA ASN A 198 -1.67 -12.43 -10.68
C ASN A 198 -1.09 -12.44 -12.10
N LEU A 199 -1.09 -11.30 -12.81
CA LEU A 199 -0.44 -11.18 -14.12
C LEU A 199 1.02 -11.62 -14.03
N SER A 200 1.45 -12.53 -14.91
CA SER A 200 2.85 -12.94 -14.94
C SER A 200 3.74 -11.82 -15.49
N SER A 201 4.92 -11.60 -14.90
CA SER A 201 5.91 -10.62 -15.38
C SER A 201 6.28 -10.83 -16.86
N SER A 202 6.35 -12.08 -17.33
CA SER A 202 6.63 -12.41 -18.73
C SER A 202 5.54 -11.91 -19.68
N ARG A 203 4.25 -12.15 -19.36
CA ARG A 203 3.11 -11.62 -20.14
C ARG A 203 3.08 -10.09 -20.14
N LEU A 204 3.35 -9.45 -19.00
CA LEU A 204 3.43 -7.99 -18.90
C LEU A 204 4.53 -7.42 -19.80
N LEU A 205 5.73 -7.99 -19.73
CA LEU A 205 6.87 -7.58 -20.57
C LEU A 205 6.59 -7.80 -22.06
N HIS A 206 5.95 -8.92 -22.41
CA HIS A 206 5.58 -9.21 -23.80
C HIS A 206 4.57 -8.19 -24.33
N ALA A 207 3.47 -7.96 -23.60
CA ALA A 207 2.45 -6.99 -23.99
C ALA A 207 3.02 -5.57 -24.12
N TYR A 208 3.88 -5.17 -23.18
CA TYR A 208 4.58 -3.89 -23.23
C TYR A 208 5.46 -3.75 -24.48
N LYS A 209 6.31 -4.76 -24.78
CA LYS A 209 7.16 -4.75 -25.99
C LYS A 209 6.33 -4.67 -27.27
N THR A 210 5.26 -5.44 -27.36
CA THR A 210 4.34 -5.42 -28.50
C THR A 210 3.70 -4.03 -28.65
N TRP A 211 3.23 -3.43 -27.56
CA TRP A 211 2.66 -2.09 -27.58
C TRP A 211 3.67 -1.03 -28.03
N VAL A 212 4.91 -1.07 -27.52
CA VAL A 212 6.00 -0.16 -27.94
C VAL A 212 6.28 -0.30 -29.44
N ALA A 213 6.39 -1.54 -29.94
CA ALA A 213 6.62 -1.81 -31.36
C ALA A 213 5.48 -1.27 -32.24
N VAL A 214 4.21 -1.54 -31.88
CA VAL A 214 3.04 -1.00 -32.59
C VAL A 214 3.02 0.53 -32.57
N LYS A 215 3.34 1.15 -31.43
CA LYS A 215 3.43 2.61 -31.31
C LYS A 215 4.53 3.19 -32.18
N ALA A 216 5.68 2.53 -32.28
CA ALA A 216 6.77 2.94 -33.15
C ALA A 216 6.37 2.83 -34.64
N MET A 217 5.76 1.72 -35.05
CA MET A 217 5.26 1.54 -36.42
C MET A 217 4.22 2.59 -36.81
N ARG A 218 3.26 2.89 -35.93
CA ARG A 218 2.27 3.96 -36.16
C ARG A 218 2.94 5.33 -36.35
N LYS A 219 3.95 5.66 -35.55
CA LYS A 219 4.71 6.90 -35.70
C LYS A 219 5.46 6.97 -37.03
N LEU A 220 6.02 5.86 -37.50
CA LEU A 220 6.70 5.78 -38.79
C LEU A 220 5.71 5.95 -39.95
N ALA A 221 4.55 5.30 -39.89
CA ALA A 221 3.49 5.41 -40.90
C ALA A 221 2.95 6.85 -41.02
N VAL A 222 2.81 7.57 -39.89
CA VAL A 222 2.39 8.98 -39.89
C VAL A 222 3.48 9.91 -40.46
N LYS A 223 4.76 9.55 -40.29
CA LYS A 223 5.89 10.34 -40.83
C LYS A 223 6.16 10.06 -42.31
N ASN A 224 5.78 8.89 -42.81
CA ASN A 224 5.93 8.48 -44.20
C ASN A 224 4.55 8.08 -44.77
N PRO A 225 3.68 9.05 -45.11
CA PRO A 225 2.35 8.78 -45.65
C PRO A 225 2.35 8.19 -47.07
N GLN A 226 3.52 7.90 -47.65
CA GLN A 226 3.66 7.28 -48.97
C GLN A 226 4.61 6.10 -48.95
N ILE A 227 4.04 4.90 -48.89
CA ILE A 227 4.44 3.76 -49.72
C ILE A 227 3.11 3.15 -50.19
N PRO A 228 2.88 2.96 -51.50
CA PRO A 228 1.61 2.47 -52.05
C PRO A 228 1.16 1.13 -51.43
#